data_AF-A0A1W9VKW3-F1
#
_entry.id   AF-A0A1W9VKW3-F1
#
_cell.length_a   1.000
_cell.length_b   1.000
_cell.length_c   1.000
_cell.angle_alpha   90.00
_cell.angle_beta   90.00
_cell.angle_gamma   90.00
#
_symmetry.space_group_name_H-M   'P 1'
#
loop_
_entity.id
_entity.type
_entity.pdbx_description
1 polymer ?
#
loop_
_entity_poly.entity_id
_entity_poly.type
_entity_poly.pdbx_seq_one_letter_code
_entity_poly.pdbx_strand_id
1 'polypeptide(L)'
;MISHNDFLKIFDYIKNRTEISIVESNINAVRRFVHKKSDGIMDISSYISLLASNPQEFQELLKVVTINETYFFREQKYYKLIDKVIFPEFKTLGINPTIWSGATSTGEEAISLALIYQKHFSPLYGYN
;
A
#
# COMPACT_ATOMS: atom_id res chain seq x y z
N MET A 1 -19.03 21.30 -14.13
CA MET A 1 -18.61 21.06 -12.73
C MET A 1 -19.00 19.63 -12.37
N ILE A 2 -18.04 18.78 -11.97
CA ILE A 2 -18.27 17.35 -11.69
C ILE A 2 -19.12 17.24 -10.42
N SER A 3 -20.27 16.56 -10.50
CA SER A 3 -21.21 16.40 -9.39
C SER A 3 -20.82 15.24 -8.46
N HIS A 4 -21.45 15.15 -7.28
CA HIS A 4 -21.25 14.01 -6.38
C HIS A 4 -21.56 12.65 -7.05
N ASN A 5 -22.59 12.61 -7.90
CA ASN A 5 -23.00 11.40 -8.62
C ASN A 5 -21.99 10.98 -9.70
N ASP A 6 -21.23 11.93 -10.23
CA ASP A 6 -20.21 11.65 -11.25
C ASP A 6 -18.98 10.95 -10.63
N PHE A 7 -18.65 11.25 -9.38
CA PHE A 7 -17.60 10.54 -8.66
C PHE A 7 -17.95 9.07 -8.40
N LEU A 8 -19.22 8.74 -8.20
CA LEU A 8 -19.66 7.35 -8.07
C LEU A 8 -19.36 6.55 -9.34
N LYS A 9 -19.55 7.15 -10.53
CA LYS A 9 -19.20 6.52 -11.81
C LYS A 9 -17.71 6.24 -11.95
N ILE A 10 -16.84 7.15 -11.48
CA ILE A 10 -15.39 6.89 -11.46
C ILE A 10 -15.06 5.75 -10.50
N PHE A 11 -15.68 5.73 -9.32
CA PHE A 11 -15.44 4.69 -8.32
C PHE A 11 -15.88 3.31 -8.82
N ASP A 12 -17.05 3.24 -9.44
CA ASP A 12 -17.55 2.02 -10.09
C ASP A 12 -16.65 1.60 -11.24
N TYR A 13 -16.16 2.54 -12.06
CA TYR A 13 -15.23 2.25 -13.14
C TYR A 13 -13.91 1.64 -12.63
N ILE A 14 -13.32 2.21 -11.57
CA ILE A 14 -12.11 1.67 -10.95
C ILE A 14 -12.39 0.27 -10.40
N LYS A 15 -13.47 0.11 -9.63
CA LYS A 15 -13.83 -1.17 -9.02
C LYS A 15 -14.06 -2.27 -10.06
N ASN A 16 -14.76 -1.97 -11.15
CA ASN A 16 -15.01 -2.94 -12.22
C ASN A 16 -13.74 -3.32 -12.98
N ARG A 17 -12.74 -2.42 -13.04
CA ARG A 17 -11.50 -2.66 -13.79
C ARG A 17 -10.40 -3.30 -12.95
N THR A 18 -10.37 -3.11 -11.63
CA THR A 18 -9.27 -3.58 -10.76
C THR A 18 -9.71 -4.36 -9.52
N GLU A 19 -11.01 -4.48 -9.28
CA GLU A 19 -11.60 -5.01 -8.03
C GLU A 19 -11.27 -4.21 -6.76
N ILE A 20 -10.49 -3.13 -6.87
CA ILE A 20 -10.09 -2.29 -5.74
C ILE A 20 -11.28 -1.43 -5.31
N SER A 21 -11.64 -1.54 -4.04
CA SER A 21 -12.59 -0.62 -3.40
C SER A 21 -11.84 0.56 -2.78
N ILE A 22 -12.33 1.77 -3.04
CA ILE A 22 -11.72 2.99 -2.51
C ILE A 22 -12.08 3.13 -1.03
N VAL A 23 -11.06 3.27 -0.19
CA VAL A 23 -11.23 3.51 1.23
C VAL A 23 -11.68 4.96 1.46
N GLU A 24 -12.58 5.18 2.43
CA GLU A 24 -13.17 6.49 2.71
C GLU A 24 -12.12 7.61 2.91
N SER A 25 -10.99 7.28 3.55
CA SER A 25 -9.87 8.18 3.77
C SER A 25 -9.28 8.76 2.47
N ASN A 26 -9.38 8.03 1.36
CA ASN A 26 -8.78 8.40 0.07
C ASN A 26 -9.77 9.13 -0.86
N ILE A 27 -11.07 9.16 -0.55
CA ILE A 27 -12.10 9.80 -1.39
C ILE A 27 -11.74 11.25 -1.70
N ASN A 28 -11.29 12.02 -0.70
CA ASN A 28 -10.93 13.42 -0.88
C ASN A 28 -9.65 13.59 -1.72
N ALA A 29 -8.69 12.68 -1.60
CA ALA A 29 -7.48 12.68 -2.42
C ALA A 29 -7.82 12.39 -3.89
N VAL A 30 -8.66 11.39 -4.15
CA VAL A 30 -9.16 11.06 -5.49
C VAL A 30 -9.93 12.23 -6.08
N ARG A 31 -10.85 12.86 -5.34
CA ARG A 31 -11.57 14.05 -5.80
C ARG A 31 -10.63 15.18 -6.22
N ARG A 32 -9.63 15.50 -5.39
CA ARG A 32 -8.62 16.53 -5.72
C ARG A 32 -7.82 16.18 -6.97
N PHE A 33 -7.42 14.93 -7.12
CA PHE A 33 -6.68 14.47 -8.30
C PHE A 33 -7.52 14.63 -9.58
N VAL A 34 -8.75 14.13 -9.57
CA VAL A 34 -9.67 14.24 -10.73
C VAL A 34 -9.96 15.70 -11.05
N HIS A 35 -10.21 16.55 -10.05
CA HIS A 35 -10.43 17.98 -10.28
C HIS A 35 -9.21 18.68 -10.87
N LYS A 36 -7.99 18.33 -10.41
CA LYS A 36 -6.75 18.87 -10.98
C LYS A 36 -6.53 18.43 -12.43
N LYS A 37 -6.85 17.18 -12.76
CA LYS A 37 -6.61 16.61 -14.09
C LYS A 37 -7.68 16.93 -15.12
N SER A 38 -8.92 17.18 -14.68
CA SER A 38 -10.04 17.55 -15.55
C SER A 38 -10.03 19.03 -15.97
N ASP A 39 -9.09 19.84 -15.45
CA ASP A 39 -8.92 21.29 -15.71
C ASP A 39 -10.21 22.13 -15.54
N GLY A 40 -11.22 21.57 -14.85
CA GLY A 40 -12.54 22.18 -14.68
C GLY A 40 -13.43 22.20 -15.93
N ILE A 41 -12.92 21.80 -17.10
CA ILE A 41 -13.61 21.92 -18.41
C ILE A 41 -14.14 20.56 -18.90
N MET A 42 -13.49 19.46 -18.51
CA MET A 42 -13.86 18.11 -18.95
C MET A 42 -15.09 17.60 -18.17
N ASP A 43 -16.09 17.07 -18.88
CA ASP A 43 -17.19 16.34 -18.25
C ASP A 43 -16.73 14.95 -17.79
N ILE A 44 -17.54 14.30 -16.95
CA ILE A 44 -17.18 13.00 -16.36
C ILE A 44 -16.96 11.91 -17.41
N SER A 45 -17.78 11.92 -18.47
CA SER A 45 -17.78 10.92 -19.52
C SER A 45 -16.50 11.01 -20.35
N SER A 46 -16.06 12.23 -20.64
CA SER A 46 -14.80 12.52 -21.31
C SER A 46 -13.61 12.10 -20.45
N TYR A 47 -13.66 12.31 -19.13
CA TYR A 47 -12.60 11.84 -18.23
C TYR A 47 -12.53 10.32 -18.13
N ILE A 48 -13.67 9.62 -18.04
CA ILE A 48 -13.71 8.15 -18.09
C ILE A 48 -13.15 7.64 -19.42
N SER A 49 -13.49 8.29 -20.53
CA SER A 49 -12.95 7.94 -21.85
C SER A 49 -11.43 8.11 -21.91
N LEU A 50 -10.89 9.19 -21.31
CA LEU A 50 -9.45 9.40 -21.16
C LEU A 50 -8.80 8.29 -20.33
N LEU A 51 -9.41 7.88 -19.21
CA LEU A 51 -8.91 6.76 -18.40
C LEU A 51 -8.94 5.42 -19.15
N ALA A 52 -9.85 5.25 -20.12
CA ALA A 52 -9.89 4.07 -20.97
C ALA A 52 -8.79 4.09 -22.04
N SER A 53 -8.54 5.26 -22.67
CA SER A 53 -7.57 5.40 -23.77
C SER A 53 -6.13 5.68 -23.33
N ASN A 54 -5.91 6.14 -22.09
CA ASN A 54 -4.60 6.51 -21.57
C ASN A 54 -4.24 5.66 -20.32
N PRO A 55 -3.49 4.56 -20.51
CA PRO A 55 -3.06 3.69 -19.40
C PRO A 55 -2.23 4.42 -18.34
N GLN A 56 -1.42 5.41 -18.74
CA GLN A 56 -0.58 6.16 -17.81
C GLN A 56 -1.43 7.01 -16.86
N GLU A 57 -2.43 7.74 -17.38
CA GLU A 57 -3.37 8.52 -16.55
C GLU A 57 -4.15 7.61 -15.59
N PHE A 58 -4.56 6.42 -16.04
CA PHE A 58 -5.22 5.45 -15.17
C PHE A 58 -4.30 4.93 -14.06
N GLN A 59 -3.02 4.68 -14.36
CA GLN A 59 -2.05 4.29 -13.33
C GLN A 59 -1.80 5.41 -12.31
N GLU A 60 -1.75 6.66 -12.73
CA GLU A 60 -1.62 7.79 -11.80
C GLU A 60 -2.83 7.91 -10.87
N LEU A 61 -4.04 7.74 -11.40
CA LEU A 61 -5.26 7.70 -10.60
C LEU A 61 -5.23 6.54 -9.59
N LEU A 62 -4.82 5.35 -10.02
CA LEU A 62 -4.70 4.19 -9.15
C LEU A 62 -3.74 4.42 -7.98
N LYS A 63 -2.62 5.11 -8.20
CA LYS A 63 -1.68 5.46 -7.12
C LYS A 63 -2.32 6.33 -6.04
N VAL A 64 -3.30 7.17 -6.39
CA VAL A 64 -4.03 8.00 -5.41
C VAL A 64 -5.13 7.20 -4.71
N VAL A 65 -5.69 6.21 -5.41
CA VAL A 65 -6.69 5.28 -4.87
C VAL A 65 -6.06 4.35 -3.83
N THR A 66 -4.85 3.85 -4.09
CA THR A 66 -4.14 2.93 -3.19
C THR A 66 -3.52 3.67 -2.01
N ILE A 67 -3.56 3.07 -0.82
CA ILE A 67 -2.90 3.60 0.38
C ILE A 67 -1.40 3.39 0.23
N ASN A 68 -0.67 4.41 -0.22
CA ASN A 68 0.80 4.37 -0.35
C ASN A 68 1.48 4.74 0.98
N GLU A 69 1.20 4.01 2.04
CA GLU A 69 1.97 4.17 3.27
C GLU A 69 2.62 2.84 3.63
N THR A 70 3.88 2.71 3.26
CA THR A 70 4.77 1.72 3.84
C THR A 70 5.93 2.50 4.44
N TYR A 71 6.06 2.40 5.75
CA TYR A 71 7.15 2.99 6.50
C TYR A 71 7.67 1.93 7.46
N PHE A 72 8.95 2.05 7.82
CA PHE A 72 9.59 1.11 8.72
C PHE A 72 8.81 0.96 10.02
N PHE A 73 8.63 -0.28 10.45
CA PHE A 73 7.95 -0.64 11.70
C PHE A 73 6.52 -0.10 11.82
N ARG A 74 5.76 -0.03 10.71
CA ARG A 74 4.39 0.53 10.65
C ARG A 74 3.50 0.17 11.84
N GLU A 75 3.34 -1.13 12.09
CA GLU A 75 2.57 -1.66 13.21
C GLU A 75 3.51 -2.16 14.31
N GLN A 76 4.18 -1.23 15.02
CA GLN A 76 5.21 -1.54 16.01
C GLN A 76 4.83 -2.62 17.03
N LYS A 77 3.54 -2.75 17.38
CA LYS A 77 3.05 -3.78 18.30
C LYS A 77 3.34 -5.21 17.82
N TYR A 78 3.21 -5.49 16.53
CA TYR A 78 3.47 -6.82 15.98
C TYR A 78 4.97 -7.11 15.95
N TYR A 79 5.78 -6.11 15.58
CA TYR A 79 7.23 -6.23 15.66
C TYR A 79 7.73 -6.46 17.08
N LYS A 80 7.13 -5.80 18.08
CA LYS A 80 7.42 -6.04 19.50
C LYS A 80 7.04 -7.46 19.92
N LEU A 81 5.90 -7.97 19.47
CA LEU A 81 5.48 -9.36 19.73
C LEU A 81 6.47 -10.35 19.12
N ILE A 82 6.87 -10.14 17.86
CA ILE A 82 7.85 -10.97 17.16
C ILE A 82 9.20 -10.96 17.89
N ASP A 83 9.72 -9.78 18.23
CA ASP A 83 11.02 -9.60 18.88
C ASP A 83 11.07 -10.16 20.31
N LYS A 84 9.99 -9.97 21.09
CA LYS A 84 10.00 -10.28 22.53
C LYS A 84 9.41 -11.63 22.88
N VAL A 85 8.60 -12.23 22.01
CA VAL A 85 7.88 -13.47 22.30
C VAL A 85 8.23 -14.54 21.27
N ILE A 86 7.89 -14.31 19.99
CA ILE A 86 7.92 -15.37 18.97
C ILE A 86 9.36 -15.82 18.66
N PHE A 87 10.28 -14.89 18.37
CA PHE A 87 11.66 -15.27 18.04
C PHE A 87 12.44 -15.87 19.22
N PRO A 88 12.33 -15.35 20.46
CA PRO A 88 12.87 -16.04 21.63
C PRO A 88 12.35 -17.47 21.79
N GLU A 89 11.05 -17.71 21.58
CA GLU A 89 10.46 -19.05 21.64
C GLU A 89 10.98 -19.96 20.52
N PHE A 90 11.11 -19.47 19.30
CA PHE A 90 11.69 -20.26 18.20
C PHE A 90 13.15 -20.62 18.47
N LYS A 91 13.92 -19.71 19.08
CA LYS A 91 15.29 -20.02 19.52
C LYS A 91 15.35 -21.13 20.55
N THR A 92 14.49 -21.10 21.57
CA THR A 92 14.49 -22.16 22.61
C THR A 92 14.11 -23.52 22.02
N LEU A 93 13.26 -23.52 20.98
CA LEU A 93 12.90 -24.73 20.23
C LEU A 93 13.91 -25.12 19.14
N GLY A 94 14.98 -24.35 18.93
CA GLY A 94 15.97 -24.61 17.86
C GLY A 94 15.43 -24.43 16.44
N ILE A 95 14.33 -23.69 16.29
CA ILE A 95 13.67 -23.42 15.00
C ILE A 95 14.29 -22.18 14.37
N ASN A 96 14.69 -22.29 13.11
CA ASN A 96 15.09 -21.15 12.30
C ASN A 96 13.96 -20.79 11.31
N PRO A 97 13.16 -19.73 11.54
CA PRO A 97 11.95 -19.48 10.78
C PRO A 97 12.24 -18.95 9.37
N THR A 98 11.51 -19.48 8.38
CA THR A 98 11.36 -18.81 7.08
C THR A 98 10.16 -17.88 7.15
N ILE A 99 10.34 -16.61 6.80
CA ILE A 99 9.32 -15.57 6.95
C ILE A 99 8.90 -15.06 5.58
N TRP A 100 7.59 -15.00 5.32
CA TRP A 100 7.03 -14.40 4.12
C TRP A 100 6.30 -13.10 4.47
N SER A 101 6.74 -11.98 3.90
CA SER A 101 6.00 -10.71 3.93
C SER A 101 5.19 -10.59 2.65
N GLY A 102 3.87 -10.74 2.75
CA GLY A 102 2.95 -10.64 1.63
C GLY A 102 2.58 -9.18 1.35
N ALA A 103 2.56 -8.78 0.08
CA ALA A 103 2.27 -7.40 -0.35
C ALA A 103 3.24 -6.33 0.18
N THR A 104 4.55 -6.63 0.16
CA THR A 104 5.60 -5.64 0.44
C THR A 104 5.59 -4.56 -0.63
N SER A 105 5.02 -3.40 -0.34
CA SER A 105 4.95 -2.24 -1.24
C SER A 105 6.34 -1.83 -1.76
N THR A 106 7.06 -0.97 -1.03
CA THR A 106 8.42 -0.52 -1.35
C THR A 106 9.49 -1.28 -0.57
N GLY A 107 9.09 -2.25 0.26
CA GLY A 107 9.97 -3.24 0.91
C GLY A 107 10.32 -2.98 2.37
N GLU A 108 9.86 -1.87 2.97
CA GLU A 108 10.21 -1.49 4.34
C GLU A 108 9.76 -2.53 5.38
N GLU A 109 8.63 -3.22 5.14
CA GLU A 109 8.16 -4.30 6.03
C GLU A 109 9.14 -5.48 6.06
N ALA A 110 9.56 -5.96 4.88
CA ALA A 110 10.53 -7.04 4.76
C ALA A 110 11.87 -6.67 5.42
N ILE A 111 12.32 -5.43 5.24
CA ILE A 111 13.56 -4.94 5.86
C ILE A 111 13.39 -4.81 7.38
N SER A 112 12.26 -4.29 7.87
CA SER A 112 11.97 -4.22 9.32
C SER A 112 11.98 -5.61 9.97
N LEU A 113 11.41 -6.62 9.31
CA LEU A 113 11.45 -8.02 9.77
C LEU A 113 12.88 -8.58 9.74
N ALA A 114 13.64 -8.32 8.67
CA ALA A 114 15.02 -8.78 8.53
C ALA A 114 15.94 -8.22 9.63
N LEU A 115 15.79 -6.94 9.99
CA LEU A 115 16.56 -6.32 11.07
C LEU A 115 16.31 -6.98 12.43
N ILE A 116 15.05 -7.29 12.73
CA ILE A 116 14.70 -8.00 13.98
C ILE A 116 15.20 -9.45 13.90
N TYR A 117 15.03 -10.12 12.76
CA TYR A 117 15.52 -11.48 12.58
C TYR A 117 17.03 -11.57 12.79
N GLN A 118 17.82 -10.63 12.24
CA GLN A 118 19.27 -10.59 12.39
C GLN A 118 19.69 -10.52 13.87
N LYS A 119 19.00 -9.70 14.68
CA LYS A 119 19.25 -9.59 16.12
C LYS A 119 19.12 -10.93 16.85
N HIS A 120 18.27 -11.83 16.37
CA HIS A 120 18.06 -13.14 16.96
C HIS A 120 18.94 -14.20 16.29
N PHE A 121 18.82 -14.43 15.00
CA PHE A 121 19.33 -15.64 14.36
C PHE A 121 20.68 -15.49 13.67
N SER A 122 21.23 -14.26 13.58
CA SER A 122 22.57 -14.09 13.02
C SER A 122 23.63 -14.49 14.05
N PRO A 123 24.69 -15.23 13.66
CA PRO A 123 25.90 -15.26 14.47
C PRO A 123 26.37 -13.81 14.57
N LEU A 124 26.66 -13.36 15.80
CA LEU A 124 27.27 -12.06 16.02
C LEU A 124 28.47 -11.99 15.06
N TYR A 125 28.49 -11.00 14.17
CA TYR A 125 29.72 -10.61 13.49
C TYR A 125 30.66 -10.04 14.57
N GLY A 126 31.24 -10.94 15.35
CA GLY A 126 32.38 -10.65 16.19
C GLY A 126 33.53 -10.38 15.24
N TYR A 127 33.85 -9.10 15.06
CA TYR A 127 35.22 -8.75 14.77
C TYR A 127 36.05 -9.21 15.98
N ASN A 128 36.78 -10.31 15.79
CA ASN A 128 37.97 -10.61 16.58
C ASN A 128 39.09 -9.65 16.16
#